data_AF-A0A150XVB0-F1
#
_entry.id   AF-A0A150XVB0-F1
#
_cell.length_a   1.000
_cell.length_b   1.000
_cell.length_c   1.000
_cell.angle_alpha   90.00
_cell.angle_beta   90.00
_cell.angle_gamma   90.00
#
_symmetry.space_group_name_H-M   'P 1'
#
loop_
_entity.id
_entity.type
_entity.pdbx_description
1 polymer ?
#
loop_
_entity_poly.entity_id
_entity_poly.type
_entity_poly.pdbx_seq_one_letter_code
_entity_poly.pdbx_strand_id
1 'polypeptide(L)'
;MEQLLEKYWASESSIQEEKELKELVAKADNSEEMEELKVMFGHFQSEQALSLGDDFDREILALIEEKPETKVISMSGYFKRYAGVAAAMLVLITSSYFFMQQQKEYEQEDTFDSPELALKELKKQLVMVSNYMNTGSSSLNELNSMSKMDVGMEGLKYMGDAARGMEPISEMDILEKKF
;
A
#
# COMPACT_ATOMS: atom_id res chain seq x y z
N MET A 1 10.85 -49.52 -60.34
CA MET A 1 9.83 -48.47 -60.55
C MET A 1 8.59 -48.78 -59.75
N GLU A 2 7.93 -49.91 -59.97
CA GLU A 2 6.69 -50.30 -59.26
C GLU A 2 6.79 -50.23 -57.73
N GLN A 3 7.85 -50.77 -57.13
CA GLN A 3 8.07 -50.69 -55.67
C GLN A 3 8.19 -49.26 -55.13
N LEU A 4 8.73 -48.34 -55.93
CA LEU A 4 8.89 -46.94 -55.56
C LEU A 4 7.55 -46.19 -55.67
N LEU A 5 6.75 -46.56 -56.66
CA LEU A 5 5.40 -46.05 -56.86
C LEU A 5 4.46 -46.53 -55.73
N GLU A 6 4.55 -47.80 -55.33
CA GLU A 6 3.79 -48.34 -54.19
C GLU A 6 4.11 -47.60 -52.89
N LYS A 7 5.40 -47.35 -52.61
CA LYS A 7 5.82 -46.53 -51.47
C LYS A 7 5.30 -45.09 -51.53
N TYR A 8 5.29 -44.48 -52.72
CA TYR A 8 4.75 -43.13 -52.93
C TYR A 8 3.26 -43.09 -52.60
N TRP A 9 2.49 -44.06 -53.09
CA TRP A 9 1.06 -44.18 -52.76
C TRP A 9 0.81 -44.50 -51.28
N ALA A 10 1.71 -45.26 -50.65
CA ALA A 10 1.69 -45.50 -49.21
C ALA A 10 2.16 -44.31 -48.37
N SER A 11 2.62 -43.22 -49.00
CA SER A 11 3.22 -42.05 -48.33
C SER A 11 4.47 -42.40 -47.48
N GLU A 12 5.18 -43.45 -47.85
CA GLU A 12 6.40 -43.93 -47.18
C GLU A 12 7.70 -43.54 -47.93
N SER A 13 7.59 -42.82 -49.05
CA SER A 13 8.73 -42.35 -49.85
C SER A 13 9.45 -41.17 -49.22
N SER A 14 10.77 -41.12 -49.36
CA SER A 14 11.59 -39.94 -49.07
C SER A 14 11.61 -38.95 -50.25
N ILE A 15 11.98 -37.70 -49.98
CA ILE A 15 12.06 -36.62 -50.99
C ILE A 15 13.02 -36.99 -52.14
N GLN A 16 14.13 -37.67 -51.82
CA GLN A 16 15.10 -38.15 -52.81
C GLN A 16 14.49 -39.24 -53.71
N GLU A 17 13.79 -40.20 -53.10
CA GLU A 17 13.06 -41.26 -53.81
C GLU A 17 11.96 -40.69 -54.71
N GLU A 18 11.22 -39.68 -54.27
CA GLU A 18 10.20 -39.00 -55.09
C GLU A 18 10.79 -38.29 -56.31
N LYS A 19 11.97 -37.67 -56.15
CA LYS A 19 12.68 -37.05 -57.27
C LYS A 19 13.11 -38.09 -58.29
N GLU A 20 13.65 -39.21 -57.82
CA GLU A 20 14.01 -40.35 -58.68
C GLU A 20 12.77 -40.93 -59.39
N LEU A 21 11.65 -41.08 -58.67
CA LEU A 21 10.38 -41.54 -59.24
C LEU A 21 9.92 -40.64 -60.38
N LYS A 22 9.95 -39.32 -60.20
CA LYS A 22 9.58 -38.35 -61.25
C LYS A 22 10.47 -38.48 -62.50
N GLU A 23 11.78 -38.64 -62.32
CA GLU A 23 12.71 -38.85 -63.44
C GLU A 23 12.49 -40.19 -64.16
N LEU A 24 12.17 -41.25 -63.40
CA LEU A 24 11.86 -42.56 -63.95
C LEU A 24 10.55 -42.54 -64.73
N VAL A 25 9.51 -41.88 -64.21
CA VAL A 25 8.21 -41.72 -64.89
C VAL A 25 8.34 -40.87 -66.15
N ALA A 26 9.18 -39.83 -66.14
CA ALA A 26 9.46 -39.03 -67.33
C ALA A 26 10.16 -39.82 -68.46
N LYS A 27 10.97 -40.82 -68.10
CA LYS A 27 11.69 -41.70 -69.05
C LYS A 27 10.91 -42.97 -69.41
N ALA A 28 9.79 -43.26 -68.74
CA ALA A 28 9.00 -44.46 -68.94
C ALA A 28 8.24 -44.42 -70.27
N ASP A 29 8.02 -45.62 -70.83
CA ASP A 29 7.30 -45.84 -72.08
C ASP A 29 5.83 -45.38 -71.96
N ASN A 30 5.20 -45.02 -73.08
CA ASN A 30 3.85 -44.44 -73.09
C ASN A 30 2.76 -45.51 -72.99
N SER A 31 2.69 -46.23 -71.86
CA SER A 31 1.47 -46.95 -71.48
C SER A 31 0.44 -45.95 -70.94
N GLU A 32 -0.84 -46.27 -71.06
CA GLU A 32 -1.97 -45.42 -70.63
C GLU A 32 -1.81 -44.97 -69.17
N GLU A 33 -1.42 -45.87 -68.28
CA GLU A 33 -1.17 -45.59 -66.85
C GLU A 33 0.02 -44.63 -66.62
N MET A 34 1.08 -44.70 -67.44
CA MET A 34 2.22 -43.79 -67.28
C MET A 34 1.93 -42.40 -67.84
N GLU A 35 1.07 -42.29 -68.85
CA GLU A 35 0.62 -41.01 -69.37
C GLU A 35 -0.19 -40.26 -68.30
N GLU A 36 -1.11 -40.95 -67.62
CA GLU A 36 -1.87 -40.39 -66.49
C GLU A 36 -0.94 -39.91 -65.37
N LEU A 37 0.07 -40.71 -65.02
CA LEU A 37 1.02 -40.38 -63.97
C LEU A 37 1.91 -39.18 -64.34
N LYS A 38 2.31 -39.05 -65.61
CA LYS A 38 3.03 -37.88 -66.14
C LYS A 38 2.19 -36.61 -66.05
N VAL A 39 0.91 -36.70 -66.41
CA VAL A 39 -0.03 -35.57 -66.31
C VAL A 39 -0.20 -35.14 -64.85
N MET A 40 -0.38 -36.09 -63.93
CA MET A 40 -0.50 -35.81 -62.49
C MET A 40 0.74 -35.09 -61.94
N PHE A 41 1.94 -35.65 -62.16
CA PHE A 41 3.18 -35.03 -61.69
C PHE A 41 3.45 -33.68 -62.35
N GLY A 42 3.08 -33.52 -63.62
CA GLY A 42 3.16 -32.25 -64.34
C GLY A 42 2.27 -31.17 -63.72
N HIS A 43 1.03 -31.51 -63.36
CA HIS A 43 0.10 -30.59 -62.71
C HIS A 43 0.64 -30.10 -61.36
N PHE A 44 1.13 -31.02 -60.51
CA PHE A 44 1.72 -30.64 -59.23
C PHE A 44 2.95 -29.75 -59.38
N GLN A 45 3.75 -29.98 -60.42
CA GLN A 45 4.91 -29.13 -60.70
C GLN A 45 4.50 -27.72 -61.16
N SER A 46 3.45 -27.61 -61.99
CA SER A 46 2.93 -26.30 -62.42
C SER A 46 2.30 -25.52 -61.27
N GLU A 47 1.62 -26.21 -60.35
CA GLU A 47 1.02 -25.57 -59.18
C GLU A 47 2.08 -25.15 -58.16
N GLN A 48 3.14 -25.94 -57.98
CA GLN A 48 4.24 -25.57 -57.10
C GLN A 48 5.00 -24.32 -57.57
N ALA A 49 4.95 -24.00 -58.87
CA ALA A 49 5.51 -22.77 -59.42
C ALA A 49 4.65 -21.52 -59.15
N LEU A 50 3.39 -21.69 -58.73
CA LEU A 50 2.56 -20.58 -58.28
C LEU A 50 3.06 -20.13 -56.90
N SER A 51 3.77 -19.01 -56.86
CA SER A 51 4.10 -18.35 -55.60
C SER A 51 2.83 -17.75 -55.00
N LEU A 52 2.67 -17.90 -53.69
CA LEU A 52 1.73 -17.09 -52.93
C LEU A 52 2.17 -15.63 -53.02
N GLY A 53 1.22 -14.70 -53.05
CA GLY A 53 1.53 -13.27 -53.02
C GLY A 53 2.09 -12.84 -51.66
N ASP A 54 2.91 -11.79 -51.63
CA ASP A 54 3.55 -11.27 -50.40
C ASP A 54 2.55 -10.93 -49.28
N ASP A 55 1.30 -10.70 -49.62
CA ASP A 55 0.22 -10.33 -48.70
C ASP A 55 -0.53 -11.54 -48.10
N PHE A 56 -0.31 -12.75 -48.62
CA PHE A 56 -1.03 -13.96 -48.18
C PHE A 56 -0.82 -14.26 -46.70
N ASP A 57 0.43 -14.24 -46.24
CA ASP A 57 0.76 -14.49 -44.84
C ASP A 57 0.09 -13.45 -43.93
N ARG A 58 0.05 -12.18 -44.37
CA ARG A 58 -0.59 -11.09 -43.62
C ARG A 58 -2.10 -11.32 -43.51
N GLU A 59 -2.76 -11.74 -44.58
CA GLU A 59 -4.21 -12.01 -44.61
C GLU A 59 -4.57 -13.21 -43.74
N ILE A 60 -3.83 -14.32 -43.87
CA ILE A 60 -4.05 -15.52 -43.07
C ILE A 60 -3.80 -15.26 -41.59
N LEU A 61 -2.72 -14.54 -41.24
CA LEU A 61 -2.47 -14.16 -39.86
C LEU A 61 -3.56 -13.26 -39.31
N ALA A 62 -4.13 -12.35 -40.12
CA ALA A 62 -5.26 -11.53 -39.70
C ALA A 62 -6.51 -12.37 -39.40
N LEU A 63 -6.82 -13.39 -40.22
CA LEU A 63 -7.93 -14.31 -39.95
C LEU A 63 -7.71 -15.17 -38.69
N ILE A 64 -6.45 -15.53 -38.38
CA ILE A 64 -6.11 -16.35 -37.21
C ILE A 64 -6.06 -15.49 -35.94
N GLU A 65 -5.55 -14.25 -36.03
CA GLU A 65 -5.49 -13.29 -34.94
C GLU A 65 -6.84 -12.64 -34.62
N GLU A 66 -7.83 -12.78 -35.52
CA GLU A 66 -9.23 -12.51 -35.21
C GLU A 66 -9.70 -13.52 -34.16
N LYS A 67 -9.31 -13.22 -32.91
CA LYS A 67 -9.62 -14.01 -31.72
C LYS A 67 -11.12 -14.22 -31.73
N PRO A 68 -11.59 -15.47 -31.47
CA PRO A 68 -13.01 -15.68 -31.33
C PRO A 68 -13.51 -14.72 -30.25
N GLU A 69 -14.67 -14.09 -30.49
CA GLU A 69 -15.40 -13.27 -29.52
C GLU A 69 -15.88 -14.08 -28.29
N THR A 70 -15.06 -15.03 -27.82
CA THR A 70 -15.14 -15.56 -26.48
C THR A 70 -14.93 -14.40 -25.53
N LYS A 71 -16.05 -13.84 -25.10
CA LYS A 71 -16.15 -12.85 -24.04
C LYS A 71 -15.58 -13.49 -22.77
N VAL A 72 -14.25 -13.46 -22.63
CA VAL A 72 -13.56 -13.81 -21.40
C VAL A 72 -13.93 -12.72 -20.39
N ILE A 73 -15.01 -12.95 -19.66
CA ILE A 73 -15.44 -12.09 -18.56
C ILE A 73 -14.36 -12.21 -17.48
N SER A 74 -13.38 -11.31 -17.52
CA SER A 74 -12.36 -11.23 -16.49
C SER A 74 -12.97 -10.57 -15.25
N MET A 75 -13.39 -11.40 -14.28
CA MET A 75 -13.91 -10.94 -12.98
C MET A 75 -12.84 -10.19 -12.14
N SER A 76 -11.57 -10.25 -12.57
CA SER A 76 -10.44 -9.54 -11.95
C SER A 76 -10.64 -8.02 -11.87
N GLY A 77 -11.25 -7.42 -12.90
CA GLY A 77 -11.52 -5.97 -12.92
C GLY A 77 -12.52 -5.53 -11.85
N TYR A 78 -13.57 -6.33 -11.62
CA TYR A 78 -14.57 -6.06 -10.58
C TYR A 78 -13.98 -6.22 -9.18
N PHE A 79 -13.15 -7.24 -8.98
CA PHE A 79 -12.51 -7.49 -7.68
C PHE A 79 -11.66 -6.31 -7.22
N LYS A 80 -10.88 -5.70 -8.12
CA LYS A 80 -10.07 -4.51 -7.80
C LYS A 80 -10.91 -3.29 -7.41
N ARG A 81 -12.08 -3.11 -8.04
CA ARG A 81 -12.97 -1.97 -7.75
C ARG A 81 -13.66 -2.10 -6.39
N TYR A 82 -14.06 -3.32 -6.01
CA TYR A 82 -14.76 -3.57 -4.75
C TYR A 82 -13.84 -3.92 -3.58
N ALA A 83 -12.57 -4.30 -3.83
CA ALA A 83 -11.62 -4.63 -2.77
C ALA A 83 -11.40 -3.49 -1.76
N GLY A 84 -11.32 -2.24 -2.23
CA GLY A 84 -11.18 -1.08 -1.34
C GLY A 84 -12.40 -0.87 -0.44
N VAL A 85 -13.60 -1.05 -0.99
CA VAL A 85 -14.87 -0.94 -0.25
C VAL A 85 -14.99 -2.07 0.77
N ALA A 86 -14.66 -3.31 0.38
CA ALA A 86 -14.66 -4.46 1.28
C ALA A 86 -13.66 -4.29 2.44
N ALA A 87 -12.47 -3.76 2.16
CA ALA A 87 -11.46 -3.49 3.19
C ALA A 87 -11.95 -2.43 4.20
N ALA A 88 -12.55 -1.33 3.73
CA ALA A 88 -13.12 -0.31 4.60
C ALA A 88 -14.23 -0.87 5.51
N MET A 89 -15.14 -1.68 4.94
CA MET A 89 -16.20 -2.36 5.70
C MET A 89 -15.63 -3.30 6.77
N LEU A 90 -14.59 -4.07 6.44
CA LEU A 90 -13.93 -4.97 7.41
C LEU A 90 -13.31 -4.19 8.58
N VAL A 91 -12.66 -3.06 8.31
CA VAL A 91 -12.09 -2.21 9.37
C VAL A 91 -13.19 -1.66 10.28
N LEU A 92 -14.31 -1.20 9.71
CA LEU A 92 -15.43 -0.68 10.50
C LEU A 92 -16.08 -1.77 11.37
N ILE A 93 -16.31 -2.96 10.81
CA ILE A 93 -16.91 -4.08 11.53
C ILE A 93 -15.99 -4.55 12.66
N THR A 94 -14.70 -4.71 12.38
CA THR A 94 -13.72 -5.15 13.38
C THR A 94 -13.55 -4.10 14.48
N SER A 95 -13.42 -2.82 14.13
CA SER A 95 -13.34 -1.73 15.11
C SER A 95 -14.59 -1.64 15.99
N SER A 96 -15.79 -1.74 15.40
CA SER A 96 -17.05 -1.74 16.14
C SER A 96 -17.17 -2.93 17.09
N TYR A 97 -16.73 -4.12 16.65
CA TYR A 97 -16.74 -5.32 17.47
C TYR A 97 -15.83 -5.18 18.68
N PHE A 98 -14.60 -4.70 18.47
CA PHE A 98 -13.64 -4.44 19.55
C PHE A 98 -14.14 -3.37 20.53
N PHE A 99 -14.79 -2.30 20.03
CA PHE A 99 -15.36 -1.26 20.87
C PHE A 99 -16.50 -1.79 21.76
N MET A 100 -17.41 -2.59 21.20
CA MET A 100 -18.45 -3.28 21.98
C MET A 100 -17.86 -4.25 23.00
N GLN A 101 -16.76 -4.93 22.67
CA GLN A 101 -16.09 -5.84 23.60
C GLN A 101 -15.50 -5.08 24.80
N GLN A 102 -14.86 -3.93 24.59
CA GLN A 102 -14.38 -3.09 25.69
C GLN A 102 -15.50 -2.57 26.59
N GLN A 103 -16.66 -2.22 26.03
CA GLN A 103 -17.79 -1.75 26.84
C GLN A 103 -18.36 -2.84 27.77
N LYS A 104 -18.26 -4.12 27.42
CA LYS A 104 -18.72 -5.22 28.27
C LYS A 104 -17.87 -5.45 29.51
N GLU A 105 -16.64 -4.93 29.55
CA GLU A 105 -15.75 -5.08 30.71
C GLU A 105 -16.01 -3.99 31.79
N TYR A 106 -16.85 -3.00 31.48
CA TYR A 106 -17.34 -2.02 32.46
C TYR A 106 -18.74 -2.40 32.96
N GLU A 107 -18.93 -3.63 33.45
CA GLU A 107 -19.97 -3.84 34.44
C GLU A 107 -19.49 -3.14 35.72
N GLN A 108 -20.08 -1.99 36.05
CA GLN A 108 -19.83 -1.35 37.33
C GLN A 108 -20.37 -2.28 38.41
N GLU A 109 -19.48 -3.00 39.10
CA GLU A 109 -19.80 -3.61 40.38
C GLU A 109 -20.18 -2.45 41.32
N ASP A 110 -21.47 -2.34 41.62
CA ASP A 110 -21.98 -1.32 42.54
C ASP A 110 -21.28 -1.54 43.89
N THR A 111 -20.37 -0.64 44.23
CA THR A 111 -19.47 -0.82 45.39
C THR A 111 -20.20 -0.61 46.72
N PHE A 112 -21.44 -0.09 46.69
CA PHE A 112 -22.20 0.24 47.90
C PHE A 112 -23.66 -0.25 47.80
N ASP A 113 -24.09 -1.02 48.79
CA ASP A 113 -25.43 -1.64 48.86
C ASP A 113 -26.60 -0.63 48.99
N SER A 114 -26.32 0.65 49.26
CA SER A 114 -27.37 1.68 49.32
C SER A 114 -26.89 3.06 48.86
N PRO A 115 -27.75 3.81 48.16
CA PRO A 115 -27.41 5.13 47.60
C PRO A 115 -27.10 6.17 48.69
N GLU A 116 -27.66 6.02 49.89
CA GLU A 116 -27.39 6.91 51.02
C GLU A 116 -25.97 6.76 51.55
N LEU A 117 -25.43 5.53 51.58
CA LEU A 117 -24.05 5.26 52.00
C LEU A 117 -23.04 5.81 50.99
N ALA A 118 -23.29 5.64 49.69
CA ALA A 118 -22.43 6.17 48.63
C ALA A 118 -22.31 7.70 48.71
N LEU A 119 -23.44 8.40 48.91
CA LEU A 119 -23.45 9.86 49.07
C LEU A 119 -22.69 10.32 50.32
N LYS A 120 -22.78 9.56 51.41
CA LYS A 120 -22.06 9.88 52.66
C LYS A 120 -20.55 9.79 52.47
N GLU A 121 -20.06 8.72 51.83
CA GLU A 121 -18.63 8.56 51.58
C GLU A 121 -18.12 9.57 50.54
N LEU A 122 -18.90 9.86 49.50
CA LEU A 122 -18.59 10.92 48.54
C LEU A 122 -18.45 12.28 49.23
N LYS A 123 -19.40 12.66 50.09
CA LYS A 123 -19.33 13.92 50.85
C LYS A 123 -18.08 13.99 51.72
N LYS A 124 -17.71 12.88 52.37
CA LYS A 124 -16.49 12.79 53.18
C LYS A 124 -15.24 12.97 52.32
N GLN A 125 -15.16 12.34 51.15
CA GLN A 125 -14.05 12.50 50.22
C GLN A 125 -13.95 13.93 49.68
N LEU A 126 -15.07 14.55 49.30
CA LEU A 126 -15.11 15.94 48.85
C LEU A 126 -14.64 16.92 49.93
N VAL A 127 -15.07 16.71 51.18
CA VAL A 127 -14.61 17.52 52.32
C VAL A 127 -13.11 17.33 52.53
N MET A 128 -12.60 16.10 52.46
CA MET A 128 -11.17 15.82 52.60
C MET A 128 -10.35 16.52 51.52
N VAL A 129 -10.77 16.45 50.25
CA VAL A 129 -10.13 17.17 49.15
C VAL A 129 -10.17 18.68 49.39
N SER A 130 -11.31 19.22 49.82
CA SER A 130 -11.43 20.66 50.12
C SER A 130 -10.47 21.11 51.22
N ASN A 131 -10.29 20.30 52.27
CA ASN A 131 -9.36 20.60 53.35
C ASN A 131 -7.91 20.59 52.86
N TYR A 132 -7.54 19.62 52.02
CA TYR A 132 -6.20 19.60 51.42
C TYR A 132 -5.95 20.80 50.49
N MET A 133 -6.94 21.17 49.68
CA MET A 133 -6.83 22.36 48.82
C MET A 133 -6.73 23.65 49.62
N ASN A 134 -7.54 23.80 50.68
CA ASN A 134 -7.51 24.99 51.53
C ASN A 134 -6.18 25.10 52.28
N THR A 135 -5.67 23.98 52.81
CA THR A 135 -4.36 23.93 53.48
C THR A 135 -3.23 24.23 52.50
N GLY A 136 -3.24 23.60 51.32
CA GLY A 136 -2.25 23.86 50.27
C GLY A 136 -2.26 25.30 49.78
N SER A 137 -3.43 25.90 49.59
CA SER A 137 -3.56 27.31 49.21
C SER A 137 -3.04 28.25 50.31
N SER A 138 -3.30 27.94 51.59
CA SER A 138 -2.75 28.70 52.72
C SER A 138 -1.22 28.65 52.73
N SER A 139 -0.63 27.46 52.58
CA SER A 139 0.83 27.29 52.52
C SER A 139 1.44 28.03 51.34
N LEU A 140 0.79 28.02 50.16
CA LEU A 140 1.26 28.80 49.00
C LEU A 140 1.18 30.31 49.23
N ASN A 141 0.15 30.78 49.95
CA ASN A 141 0.02 32.20 50.26
C ASN A 141 1.09 32.66 51.27
N GLU A 142 1.40 31.82 52.26
CA GLU A 142 2.50 32.04 53.21
C GLU A 142 3.88 31.99 52.52
N LEU A 143 4.09 31.05 51.59
CA LEU A 143 5.30 31.00 50.76
C LEU A 143 5.44 32.25 49.87
N ASN A 144 4.35 32.75 49.32
CA ASN A 144 4.36 33.97 48.49
C ASN A 144 4.67 35.21 49.34
N SER A 145 4.11 35.33 50.54
CA SER A 145 4.45 36.43 51.45
C SER A 145 5.89 36.34 51.94
N MET A 146 6.40 35.14 52.23
CA MET A 146 7.81 34.93 52.60
C MET A 146 8.76 35.25 51.44
N SER A 147 8.45 34.80 50.22
CA SER A 147 9.23 35.13 49.02
C SER A 147 9.26 36.65 48.77
N LYS A 148 8.14 37.35 48.94
CA LYS A 148 8.09 38.82 48.85
C LYS A 148 8.88 39.50 49.97
N MET A 149 8.88 38.92 51.17
CA MET A 149 9.68 39.41 52.30
C MET A 149 11.18 39.27 52.02
N ASP A 150 11.63 38.15 51.44
CA ASP A 150 13.02 37.94 51.04
C ASP A 150 13.44 38.94 49.95
N VAL A 151 12.60 39.16 48.93
CA VAL A 151 12.84 40.18 47.89
C VAL A 151 12.91 41.59 48.48
N GLY A 152 12.03 41.91 49.44
CA GLY A 152 12.06 43.19 50.16
C GLY A 152 13.33 43.37 51.00
N MET A 153 13.81 42.30 51.63
CA MET A 153 15.06 42.32 52.40
C MET A 153 16.31 42.49 51.52
N GLU A 154 16.31 41.95 50.30
CA GLU A 154 17.40 42.20 49.36
C GLU A 154 17.49 43.69 48.99
N GLY A 155 16.35 44.32 48.71
CA GLY A 155 16.27 45.77 48.49
C GLY A 155 16.78 46.58 49.69
N LEU A 156 16.42 46.18 50.92
CA LEU A 156 16.90 46.81 52.14
C LEU A 156 18.42 46.66 52.34
N LYS A 157 19.01 45.54 51.93
CA LYS A 157 20.46 45.34 51.95
C LYS A 157 21.18 46.29 51.00
N TYR A 158 20.72 46.42 49.76
CA TYR A 158 21.31 47.37 48.80
C TYR A 158 21.15 48.83 49.25
N MET A 159 20.02 49.18 49.89
CA MET A 159 19.85 50.50 50.49
C MET A 159 20.80 50.73 51.67
N GLY A 160 21.02 49.71 52.52
CA GLY A 160 21.98 49.76 53.61
C GLY A 160 23.42 49.93 53.13
N ASP A 161 23.82 49.23 52.07
CA ASP A 161 25.15 49.36 51.47
C ASP A 161 25.32 50.70 50.73
N ALA A 162 24.28 51.20 50.05
CA ALA A 162 24.28 52.52 49.44
C ALA A 162 24.40 53.64 50.49
N ALA A 163 23.68 53.54 51.62
CA ALA A 163 23.78 54.49 52.71
C ALA A 163 25.19 54.53 53.31
N ARG A 164 25.83 53.37 53.55
CA ARG A 164 27.24 53.31 53.98
C ARG A 164 28.20 53.87 52.92
N GLY A 165 27.95 53.61 51.63
CA GLY A 165 28.75 54.13 50.55
C GLY A 165 28.69 55.65 50.39
N MET A 166 27.62 56.29 50.87
CA MET A 166 27.48 57.76 50.87
C MET A 166 28.07 58.44 52.10
N GLU A 167 28.35 57.73 53.20
CA GLU A 167 29.05 58.31 54.36
C GLU A 167 30.36 59.03 53.98
N PRO A 168 31.29 58.44 53.20
CA PRO A 168 32.54 59.13 52.84
C PRO A 168 32.31 60.31 51.88
N ILE A 169 31.21 60.33 51.12
CA ILE A 169 30.91 61.41 50.16
C ILE A 169 30.41 62.64 50.93
N SER A 170 29.67 62.44 52.02
CA SER A 170 29.24 63.54 52.91
C SER A 170 30.42 64.22 53.60
N GLU A 171 31.52 63.50 53.87
CA GLU A 171 32.75 64.09 54.40
C GLU A 171 33.57 64.85 53.34
N MET A 172 33.49 64.47 52.06
CA MET A 172 34.20 65.17 50.97
C MET A 172 33.53 66.50 50.58
N ASP A 173 32.21 66.62 50.67
CA ASP A 173 31.47 67.85 50.31
C ASP A 173 31.75 69.03 51.27
N ILE A 174 32.33 68.74 52.44
CA ILE A 174 32.76 69.75 53.42
C ILE A 174 34.14 70.35 53.05
N LEU A 175 34.89 69.73 52.15
CA LEU A 175 36.24 70.15 51.78
C LEU A 175 36.31 71.04 50.52
N GLU A 176 35.26 71.07 49.70
CA GLU A 176 35.26 71.85 48.45
C GLU A 176 34.82 73.32 48.63
N LYS A 177 34.30 73.71 49.80
CA LYS A 177 33.78 75.06 50.06
C LYS A 177 34.85 76.09 50.52
N LYS A 178 36.14 75.81 50.29
CA LYS A 178 37.22 76.68 50.77
C LYS A 178 38.37 76.84 49.77
N PHE A 179 38.05 77.29 48.56
CA PHE A 179 38.94 78.11 47.72
C PHE A 179 38.13 79.17 46.98
#